data_AF-A8YFP6-F1
#
_entry.id   AF-A8YFP6-F1
#
_cell.length_a   1.000
_cell.length_b   1.000
_cell.length_c   1.000
_cell.angle_alpha   90.00
_cell.angle_beta   90.00
_cell.angle_gamma   90.00
#
_symmetry.space_group_name_H-M   'P 1'
#
loop_
_entity.id
_entity.type
_entity.pdbx_description
1 polymer ?
#
loop_
_entity_poly.entity_id
_entity_poly.type
_entity_poly.pdbx_seq_one_letter_code
_entity_poly.pdbx_strand_id
1 'polypeptide(L)'
;MSGIGKTTLVRHFVELNLENFEVVIWQNLKISNCLDTIITDIFTKINTDFILNNHDELTLFLKLLQQKKCLIIFDNVQELFSEGELAGQYQTKHKEYQKFFSIITNEIEHQSSLILISQERCSEMYYSDEKLDLLELQGLNNRAILNNLGLEDEESWLKLAQLYERNLSYLKDIAVLIKDVYHGCVSEFLQDENIAITAKIKESLATIIKRLSPIEKQIIQALSNLEKDCSRNELKSSLDLSGDDFIKGLQSLQKRYLLTKIQESEILFNLSPVFKKYIKDTGI
;
A
#
# COMPACT_ATOMS: atom_id res chain seq x y z
N MET A 1 -2.92 2.31 0.09
CA MET A 1 -4.10 1.42 0.19
C MET A 1 -4.06 0.26 -0.82
N SER A 2 -4.78 -0.83 -0.52
CA SER A 2 -5.00 -1.97 -1.44
C SER A 2 -5.86 -1.56 -2.64
N GLY A 3 -5.75 -2.28 -3.77
CA GLY A 3 -6.66 -2.12 -4.92
C GLY A 3 -6.44 -0.90 -5.83
N ILE A 4 -5.59 0.05 -5.42
CA ILE A 4 -5.35 1.32 -6.13
C ILE A 4 -4.57 1.20 -7.46
N GLY A 5 -3.98 0.02 -7.75
CA GLY A 5 -3.29 -0.25 -9.03
C GLY A 5 -1.76 -0.28 -8.99
N LYS A 6 -1.13 -0.32 -7.81
CA LYS A 6 0.35 -0.35 -7.68
C LYS A 6 1.01 -1.51 -8.45
N THR A 7 0.52 -2.73 -8.25
CA THR A 7 0.99 -3.93 -8.98
C THR A 7 0.81 -3.80 -10.49
N THR A 8 -0.32 -3.26 -10.93
CA THR A 8 -0.60 -3.03 -12.37
C THR A 8 0.36 -2.01 -12.97
N LEU A 9 0.62 -0.91 -12.25
CA LEU A 9 1.54 0.13 -12.70
C LEU A 9 2.96 -0.42 -12.87
N VAL A 10 3.46 -1.15 -11.86
CA VAL A 10 4.81 -1.72 -11.93
C VAL A 10 4.91 -2.80 -13.01
N ARG A 11 3.85 -3.61 -13.22
CA ARG A 11 3.82 -4.57 -14.34
C ARG A 11 3.96 -3.86 -15.69
N HIS A 12 3.21 -2.78 -15.89
CA HIS A 12 3.29 -2.02 -17.13
C HIS A 12 4.66 -1.35 -17.31
N PHE A 13 5.26 -0.83 -16.23
CA PHE A 13 6.63 -0.34 -16.24
C PHE A 13 7.62 -1.41 -16.68
N VAL A 14 7.52 -2.63 -16.13
CA VAL A 14 8.38 -3.76 -16.52
C VAL A 14 8.25 -4.05 -18.00
N GLU A 15 7.02 -4.19 -18.53
CA GLU A 15 6.75 -4.47 -19.95
C GLU A 15 7.42 -3.45 -20.88
N LEU A 16 7.40 -2.17 -20.51
CA LEU A 16 8.00 -1.08 -21.30
C LEU A 16 9.53 -0.98 -21.19
N ASN A 17 10.14 -1.64 -20.20
CA ASN A 17 11.55 -1.47 -19.85
C ASN A 17 12.33 -2.78 -19.80
N LEU A 18 11.78 -3.89 -20.31
CA LEU A 18 12.45 -5.20 -20.28
C LEU A 18 13.88 -5.15 -20.85
N GLU A 19 14.09 -4.40 -21.93
CA GLU A 19 15.39 -4.30 -22.61
C GLU A 19 16.48 -3.59 -21.78
N ASN A 20 16.10 -2.84 -20.74
CA ASN A 20 17.03 -2.10 -19.88
C ASN A 20 17.68 -2.98 -18.81
N PHE A 21 17.19 -4.20 -18.62
CA PHE A 21 17.63 -5.10 -17.56
C PHE A 21 18.05 -6.45 -18.13
N GLU A 22 19.16 -7.00 -17.62
CA GLU A 22 19.62 -8.34 -17.99
C GLU A 22 18.77 -9.43 -17.31
N VAL A 23 18.21 -9.10 -16.14
CA VAL A 23 17.43 -10.02 -15.33
C VAL A 23 16.26 -9.26 -14.73
N VAL A 24 15.05 -9.80 -14.85
CA VAL A 24 13.86 -9.29 -14.17
C VAL A 24 13.30 -10.37 -13.24
N ILE A 25 13.14 -10.02 -11.97
CA ILE A 25 12.65 -10.92 -10.91
C ILE A 25 11.44 -10.27 -10.29
N TRP A 26 10.32 -11.00 -10.27
CA TRP A 26 9.11 -10.58 -9.56
C TRP A 26 8.79 -11.56 -8.45
N GLN A 27 8.73 -11.08 -7.21
CA GLN A 27 8.41 -11.86 -6.02
C GLN A 27 7.16 -11.33 -5.34
N ASN A 28 6.20 -12.22 -5.09
CA ASN A 28 5.00 -11.89 -4.31
C ASN A 28 5.15 -12.43 -2.89
N LEU A 29 5.38 -11.52 -1.94
CA LEU A 29 5.65 -11.85 -0.54
C LEU A 29 4.43 -12.39 0.21
N LYS A 30 3.24 -12.33 -0.40
CA LYS A 30 2.05 -13.02 0.11
C LYS A 30 2.12 -14.54 -0.11
N ILE A 31 2.88 -14.99 -1.11
CA ILE A 31 2.99 -16.41 -1.50
C ILE A 31 4.26 -17.03 -0.91
N SER A 32 5.41 -16.35 -1.08
CA SER A 32 6.70 -16.77 -0.53
C SER A 32 7.41 -15.57 0.05
N ASN A 33 7.76 -15.64 1.34
CA ASN A 33 8.43 -14.57 2.07
C ASN A 33 9.69 -15.03 2.80
N CYS A 34 10.23 -16.21 2.47
CA CYS A 34 11.55 -16.60 2.95
C CYS A 34 12.61 -16.00 2.03
N LEU A 35 13.48 -15.14 2.56
CA LEU A 35 14.50 -14.46 1.76
C LEU A 35 15.46 -15.47 1.12
N ASP A 36 15.95 -16.44 1.88
CA ASP A 36 16.88 -17.46 1.41
C ASP A 36 16.29 -18.29 0.26
N THR A 37 15.02 -18.70 0.38
CA THR A 37 14.31 -19.40 -0.70
C THR A 37 14.21 -18.53 -1.95
N ILE A 38 13.88 -17.25 -1.80
CA ILE A 38 13.82 -16.31 -2.92
C ILE A 38 15.20 -16.13 -3.57
N ILE A 39 16.25 -15.97 -2.78
CA ILE A 39 17.63 -15.83 -3.28
C ILE A 39 18.05 -17.09 -4.03
N THR A 40 17.77 -18.27 -3.46
CA THR A 40 18.02 -19.57 -4.11
C THR A 40 17.23 -19.71 -5.43
N ASP A 41 15.95 -19.35 -5.44
CA ASP A 41 15.10 -19.39 -6.64
C ASP A 41 15.58 -18.41 -7.73
N ILE A 42 16.16 -17.29 -7.32
CA ILE A 42 16.77 -16.32 -8.23
C ILE A 42 18.05 -16.91 -8.82
N PHE A 43 18.91 -17.49 -7.99
CA PHE A 43 20.16 -18.09 -8.44
C PHE A 43 19.93 -19.25 -9.40
N THR A 44 19.04 -20.17 -9.06
CA THR A 44 18.70 -21.32 -9.92
C THR A 44 18.21 -20.88 -11.31
N LYS A 45 17.55 -19.72 -11.43
CA LYS A 45 17.09 -19.18 -12.72
C LYS A 45 18.18 -18.47 -13.52
N ILE A 46 19.15 -17.84 -12.87
CA ILE A 46 20.15 -16.97 -13.53
C ILE A 46 21.46 -17.71 -13.78
N ASN A 47 21.83 -18.64 -12.91
CA ASN A 47 23.12 -19.32 -12.95
C ASN A 47 23.04 -20.71 -12.29
N THR A 48 22.94 -21.76 -13.09
CA THR A 48 22.88 -23.15 -12.61
C THR A 48 24.16 -23.64 -11.93
N ASP A 49 25.31 -23.04 -12.25
CA ASP A 49 26.63 -23.50 -11.74
C ASP A 49 26.97 -22.92 -10.36
N PHE A 50 26.10 -22.06 -9.83
CA PHE A 50 26.37 -21.26 -8.64
C PHE A 50 26.21 -22.01 -7.31
N ILE A 51 25.50 -23.14 -7.33
CA ILE A 51 25.12 -23.93 -6.14
C ILE A 51 26.33 -24.60 -5.44
N LEU A 52 27.53 -24.53 -6.01
CA LEU A 52 28.66 -25.39 -5.60
C LEU A 52 29.62 -24.80 -4.55
N ASN A 53 29.52 -23.52 -4.19
CA ASN A 53 30.46 -22.91 -3.24
C ASN A 53 29.76 -22.52 -1.93
N ASN A 54 30.25 -23.05 -0.80
CA ASN A 54 29.82 -22.83 0.60
C ASN A 54 29.91 -21.36 1.09
N HIS A 55 29.55 -20.38 0.27
CA HIS A 55 29.47 -18.98 0.65
C HIS A 55 28.05 -18.62 1.09
N ASP A 56 27.96 -17.62 1.96
CA ASP A 56 26.69 -17.01 2.37
C ASP A 56 25.87 -16.54 1.16
N GLU A 57 24.67 -17.08 1.00
CA GLU A 57 23.77 -16.84 -0.15
C GLU A 57 23.46 -15.35 -0.34
N LEU A 58 23.35 -14.59 0.76
CA LEU A 58 23.13 -13.15 0.71
C LEU A 58 24.33 -12.41 0.11
N THR A 59 25.54 -12.71 0.57
CA THR A 59 26.79 -12.11 0.07
C THR A 59 26.96 -12.36 -1.42
N LEU A 60 26.67 -13.58 -1.83
CA LEU A 60 26.66 -13.98 -3.21
C LEU A 60 25.62 -13.19 -4.03
N PHE A 61 24.42 -13.03 -3.50
CA PHE A 61 23.35 -12.30 -4.18
C PHE A 61 23.71 -10.84 -4.39
N LEU A 62 24.30 -10.19 -3.38
CA LEU A 62 24.77 -8.82 -3.49
C LEU A 62 25.83 -8.66 -4.59
N LYS A 63 26.78 -9.60 -4.71
CA LYS A 63 27.75 -9.61 -5.83
C LYS A 63 27.08 -9.71 -7.19
N LEU A 64 26.02 -10.51 -7.31
CA LEU A 64 25.23 -10.60 -8.55
C LEU A 64 24.63 -9.23 -8.92
N LEU A 65 24.06 -8.50 -7.95
CA LEU A 65 23.47 -7.17 -8.19
C LEU A 65 24.50 -6.13 -8.64
N GLN A 66 25.76 -6.28 -8.21
CA GLN A 66 26.87 -5.45 -8.65
C GLN A 66 27.29 -5.78 -10.09
N GLN A 67 27.27 -7.06 -10.47
CA GLN A 67 27.78 -7.53 -11.76
C GLN A 67 26.75 -7.43 -12.89
N LYS A 68 25.46 -7.56 -12.59
CA LYS A 68 24.37 -7.53 -13.57
C LYS A 68 23.38 -6.43 -13.29
N LYS A 69 22.76 -5.89 -14.34
CA LYS A 69 21.59 -5.00 -14.23
C LYS A 69 20.32 -5.81 -13.97
N CYS A 70 20.00 -6.02 -12.71
CA CYS A 70 18.78 -6.72 -12.30
C CYS A 70 17.67 -5.71 -11.98
N LEU A 71 16.43 -6.03 -12.34
CA LEU A 71 15.23 -5.41 -11.78
C LEU A 71 14.55 -6.39 -10.84
N ILE A 72 14.43 -6.05 -9.56
CA ILE A 72 13.80 -6.91 -8.55
C ILE A 72 12.58 -6.22 -7.99
N ILE A 73 11.42 -6.85 -8.16
CA ILE A 73 10.15 -6.37 -7.63
C ILE A 73 9.75 -7.25 -6.44
N PHE A 74 9.61 -6.63 -5.26
CA PHE A 74 8.94 -7.24 -4.12
C PHE A 74 7.53 -6.67 -4.00
N ASP A 75 6.54 -7.49 -4.34
CA ASP A 75 5.13 -7.15 -4.18
C ASP A 75 4.61 -7.62 -2.81
N ASN A 76 3.71 -6.83 -2.23
CA ASN A 76 3.14 -7.02 -0.90
C ASN A 76 4.18 -6.99 0.23
N VAL A 77 5.08 -6.01 0.23
CA VAL A 77 6.11 -5.86 1.29
C VAL A 77 5.51 -5.76 2.70
N GLN A 78 4.27 -5.29 2.83
CA GLN A 78 3.59 -5.27 4.12
C GLN A 78 3.47 -6.65 4.80
N GLU A 79 3.54 -7.75 4.05
CA GLU A 79 3.48 -9.12 4.59
C GLU A 79 4.70 -9.47 5.46
N LEU A 80 5.79 -8.69 5.36
CA LEU A 80 6.97 -8.84 6.22
C LEU A 80 6.76 -8.25 7.62
N PHE A 81 5.78 -7.37 7.78
CA PHE A 81 5.54 -6.64 9.03
C PHE A 81 4.48 -7.31 9.90
N SER A 82 4.59 -7.09 11.21
CA SER A 82 3.73 -7.66 12.23
C SER A 82 2.33 -7.05 12.19
N GLU A 83 1.31 -7.91 12.23
CA GLU A 83 -0.06 -7.49 12.42
C GLU A 83 -0.30 -7.08 13.88
N GLY A 84 -1.13 -6.06 14.11
CA GLY A 84 -1.46 -5.60 15.46
C GLY A 84 -0.39 -4.70 16.11
N GLU A 85 0.67 -4.40 15.37
CA GLU A 85 1.77 -3.52 15.80
C GLU A 85 1.75 -2.20 15.04
N LEU A 86 2.59 -1.24 15.46
CA LEU A 86 2.80 -0.03 14.68
C LEU A 86 3.42 -0.37 13.31
N ALA A 87 3.12 0.48 12.33
CA ALA A 87 3.46 0.27 10.93
C ALA A 87 4.98 0.14 10.70
N GLY A 88 5.34 -0.84 9.85
CA GLY A 88 6.74 -1.08 9.46
C GLY A 88 7.56 -1.88 10.46
N GLN A 89 6.94 -2.41 11.53
CA GLN A 89 7.61 -3.32 12.47
C GLN A 89 7.73 -4.72 11.86
N TYR A 90 8.95 -5.17 11.56
CA TYR A 90 9.17 -6.51 10.98
C TYR A 90 8.75 -7.63 11.93
N GLN A 91 8.20 -8.70 11.37
CA GLN A 91 8.07 -9.98 12.08
C GLN A 91 9.47 -10.53 12.37
N THR A 92 9.65 -11.20 13.50
CA THR A 92 10.97 -11.75 13.90
C THR A 92 11.60 -12.62 12.81
N LYS A 93 10.80 -13.45 12.13
CA LYS A 93 11.24 -14.34 11.05
C LYS A 93 11.63 -13.62 9.74
N HIS A 94 11.35 -12.32 9.63
CA HIS A 94 11.60 -11.51 8.43
C HIS A 94 12.61 -10.38 8.67
N LYS A 95 13.32 -10.38 9.80
CA LYS A 95 14.37 -9.39 10.08
C LYS A 95 15.53 -9.43 9.08
N GLU A 96 15.78 -10.55 8.42
CA GLU A 96 16.78 -10.63 7.36
C GLU A 96 16.44 -9.73 6.16
N TYR A 97 15.16 -9.48 5.85
CA TYR A 97 14.79 -8.48 4.85
C TYR A 97 15.18 -7.07 5.26
N GLN A 98 15.06 -6.75 6.55
CA GLN A 98 15.46 -5.45 7.05
C GLN A 98 16.96 -5.22 6.81
N LYS A 99 17.78 -6.21 7.14
CA LYS A 99 19.22 -6.20 6.88
C LYS A 99 19.51 -6.10 5.38
N PHE A 100 18.84 -6.91 4.57
CA PHE A 100 19.00 -6.92 3.11
C PHE A 100 18.67 -5.57 2.48
N PHE A 101 17.53 -4.96 2.82
CA PHE A 101 17.17 -3.64 2.32
C PHE A 101 18.16 -2.57 2.77
N SER A 102 18.60 -2.59 4.03
CA SER A 102 19.62 -1.67 4.53
C SER A 102 20.93 -1.77 3.76
N ILE A 103 21.40 -2.99 3.46
CA ILE A 103 22.65 -3.18 2.71
C ILE A 103 22.52 -2.60 1.30
N ILE A 104 21.42 -2.92 0.61
CA ILE A 104 21.15 -2.44 -0.75
C ILE A 104 21.09 -0.92 -0.81
N THR A 105 20.42 -0.27 0.14
CA THR A 105 20.24 1.18 0.10
C THR A 105 21.50 1.93 0.54
N ASN A 106 22.24 1.42 1.54
CA ASN A 106 23.22 2.23 2.27
C ASN A 106 24.68 1.74 2.16
N GLU A 107 24.91 0.46 1.92
CA GLU A 107 26.24 -0.15 2.13
C GLU A 107 26.95 -0.52 0.84
N ILE A 108 26.22 -0.78 -0.25
CA ILE A 108 26.80 -1.18 -1.53
C ILE A 108 26.41 -0.25 -2.67
N GLU A 109 27.30 -0.10 -3.64
CA GLU A 109 26.95 0.41 -4.96
C GLU A 109 26.64 -0.76 -5.88
N HIS A 110 25.56 -0.65 -6.66
CA HIS A 110 25.13 -1.64 -7.62
C HIS A 110 24.44 -0.97 -8.81
N GLN A 111 24.35 -1.68 -9.92
CA GLN A 111 23.67 -1.21 -11.14
C GLN A 111 22.25 -1.77 -11.30
N SER A 112 21.79 -2.53 -10.32
CA SER A 112 20.44 -3.08 -10.24
C SER A 112 19.43 -2.07 -9.69
N SER A 113 18.14 -2.35 -9.86
CA SER A 113 17.03 -1.56 -9.30
C SER A 113 16.10 -2.45 -8.48
N LEU A 114 15.66 -1.95 -7.33
CA LEU A 114 14.64 -2.59 -6.50
C LEU A 114 13.35 -1.77 -6.51
N ILE A 115 12.22 -2.44 -6.72
CA ILE A 115 10.89 -1.84 -6.57
C ILE A 115 10.16 -2.55 -5.43
N LEU A 116 9.85 -1.80 -4.39
CA LEU A 116 9.09 -2.27 -3.23
C LEU A 116 7.64 -1.80 -3.35
N ILE A 117 6.70 -2.73 -3.54
CA ILE A 117 5.27 -2.42 -3.58
C ILE A 117 4.68 -2.74 -2.20
N SER A 118 4.28 -1.69 -1.48
CA SER A 118 3.77 -1.82 -0.12
C SER A 118 2.50 -1.03 0.13
N GLN A 119 1.75 -1.43 1.15
CA GLN A 119 0.65 -0.65 1.73
C GLN A 119 1.09 0.19 2.94
N GLU A 120 2.26 -0.10 3.50
CA GLU A 120 2.83 0.63 4.64
C GLU A 120 4.35 0.80 4.52
N ARG A 121 4.88 1.90 5.06
CA ARG A 121 6.33 2.18 5.02
C ARG A 121 7.07 1.56 6.21
N CYS A 122 8.28 1.06 5.97
CA CYS A 122 9.28 0.72 7.01
C CYS A 122 10.39 1.77 7.08
N SER A 123 11.28 1.64 8.06
CA SER A 123 12.41 2.56 8.32
C SER A 123 13.33 2.74 7.12
N GLU A 124 13.56 1.68 6.36
CA GLU A 124 14.47 1.67 5.20
C GLU A 124 13.86 2.40 3.99
N MET A 125 12.57 2.74 4.05
CA MET A 125 11.87 3.55 3.04
C MET A 125 11.79 5.04 3.41
N TYR A 126 12.45 5.45 4.51
CA TYR A 126 12.65 6.85 4.86
C TYR A 126 14.04 7.26 4.38
N TYR A 127 14.20 8.54 4.02
CA TYR A 127 15.31 9.14 3.27
C TYR A 127 15.09 9.08 1.75
N SER A 128 14.60 10.19 1.21
CA SER A 128 14.75 10.49 -0.21
C SER A 128 16.10 11.17 -0.37
N ASP A 129 17.03 10.44 -0.97
CA ASP A 129 18.28 10.94 -1.52
C ASP A 129 18.34 10.55 -3.01
N GLU A 130 19.49 10.66 -3.67
CA GLU A 130 19.60 10.28 -5.09
C GLU A 130 19.36 8.78 -5.36
N LYS A 131 19.40 7.91 -4.33
CA LYS A 131 19.30 6.45 -4.47
C LYS A 131 17.92 5.89 -4.14
N LEU A 132 17.07 6.63 -3.43
CA LEU A 132 15.75 6.19 -3.02
C LEU A 132 14.64 7.16 -3.43
N ASP A 133 13.78 6.69 -4.33
CA ASP A 133 12.57 7.39 -4.74
C ASP A 133 11.32 6.76 -4.11
N LEU A 134 10.40 7.61 -3.66
CA LEU A 134 9.08 7.20 -3.16
C LEU A 134 7.98 7.69 -4.10
N LEU A 135 7.23 6.75 -4.66
CA LEU A 135 6.03 7.05 -5.44
C LEU A 135 4.75 6.74 -4.65
N GLU A 136 4.06 7.79 -4.21
CA GLU A 136 2.74 7.67 -3.59
C GLU A 136 1.63 7.66 -4.65
N LEU A 137 0.97 6.52 -4.85
CA LEU A 137 -0.11 6.43 -5.82
C LEU A 137 -1.42 6.97 -5.23
N GLN A 138 -1.86 8.15 -5.69
CA GLN A 138 -3.07 8.84 -5.23
C GLN A 138 -4.37 8.40 -5.94
N GLY A 139 -4.31 7.28 -6.67
CA GLY A 139 -5.43 6.76 -7.44
C GLY A 139 -5.57 7.40 -8.81
N LEU A 140 -6.66 7.08 -9.48
CA LEU A 140 -6.85 7.33 -10.90
C LEU A 140 -7.60 8.64 -11.19
N ASN A 141 -6.97 9.54 -11.94
CA ASN A 141 -7.58 10.83 -12.31
C ASN A 141 -8.21 10.83 -13.71
N ASN A 142 -8.22 9.69 -14.39
CA ASN A 142 -8.70 9.58 -15.77
C ASN A 142 -10.06 8.88 -15.84
N ARG A 143 -11.07 9.61 -16.34
CA ARG A 143 -12.42 9.08 -16.61
C ARG A 143 -12.42 7.86 -17.54
N ALA A 144 -11.43 7.74 -18.42
CA ALA A 144 -11.30 6.65 -19.40
C ALA A 144 -11.30 5.25 -18.76
N ILE A 145 -10.96 5.15 -17.47
CA ILE A 145 -10.92 3.88 -16.75
C ILE A 145 -12.31 3.36 -16.43
N LEU A 146 -13.32 4.24 -16.40
CA LEU A 146 -14.72 3.89 -16.22
C LEU A 146 -15.39 3.47 -17.55
N ASN A 147 -14.83 3.84 -18.71
CA ASN A 147 -15.38 3.48 -20.04
C ASN A 147 -15.66 1.99 -20.18
N ASN A 148 -14.76 1.15 -19.66
CA ASN A 148 -14.85 -0.30 -19.79
C ASN A 148 -15.66 -0.95 -18.66
N LEU A 149 -16.24 -0.15 -17.76
CA LEU A 149 -17.07 -0.64 -16.67
C LEU A 149 -18.55 -0.72 -17.05
N GLY A 150 -18.96 -0.25 -18.24
CA GLY A 150 -20.33 -0.35 -18.76
C GLY A 150 -21.36 0.35 -17.89
N LEU A 151 -21.01 1.54 -17.41
CA LEU A 151 -21.89 2.41 -16.64
C LEU A 151 -22.51 3.47 -17.55
N GLU A 152 -23.68 3.98 -17.18
CA GLU A 152 -24.32 5.13 -17.82
C GLU A 152 -23.92 6.44 -17.12
N ASP A 153 -24.50 7.57 -17.51
CA ASP A 153 -24.30 8.90 -16.89
C ASP A 153 -22.83 9.32 -16.77
N GLU A 154 -22.14 9.47 -17.91
CA GLU A 154 -20.71 9.82 -17.95
C GLU A 154 -20.38 11.10 -17.16
N GLU A 155 -21.31 12.05 -17.07
CA GLU A 155 -21.17 13.27 -16.27
C GLU A 155 -21.07 13.00 -14.76
N SER A 156 -21.62 11.89 -14.28
CA SER A 156 -21.62 11.47 -12.87
C SER A 156 -20.37 10.68 -12.47
N TRP A 157 -19.58 10.23 -13.44
CA TRP A 157 -18.42 9.37 -13.23
C TRP A 157 -17.32 9.98 -12.36
N LEU A 158 -17.08 11.29 -12.48
CA LEU A 158 -16.09 11.97 -11.64
C LEU A 158 -16.50 11.92 -10.16
N LYS A 159 -17.79 12.16 -9.87
CA LYS A 159 -18.34 12.11 -8.51
C LYS A 159 -18.24 10.69 -7.94
N LEU A 160 -18.58 9.67 -8.74
CA LEU A 160 -18.39 8.27 -8.35
C LEU A 160 -16.91 7.94 -8.06
N ALA A 161 -16.01 8.36 -8.94
CA ALA A 161 -14.57 8.17 -8.77
C ALA A 161 -14.06 8.83 -7.49
N GLN A 162 -14.49 10.06 -7.18
CA GLN A 162 -14.12 10.76 -5.95
C GLN A 162 -14.67 10.06 -4.70
N LEU A 163 -15.94 9.62 -4.74
CA LEU A 163 -16.60 8.94 -3.62
C LEU A 163 -15.85 7.67 -3.19
N TYR A 164 -15.32 6.92 -4.16
CA TYR A 164 -14.52 5.72 -3.94
C TYR A 164 -13.01 5.95 -4.07
N GLU A 165 -12.58 7.19 -3.83
CA GLU A 165 -11.17 7.59 -3.67
C GLU A 165 -10.28 7.19 -4.84
N ARG A 166 -10.88 7.13 -6.03
CA ARG A 166 -10.24 6.73 -7.28
C ARG A 166 -9.55 5.37 -7.18
N ASN A 167 -10.02 4.52 -6.28
CA ASN A 167 -9.53 3.18 -6.06
C ASN A 167 -10.14 2.25 -7.11
N LEU A 168 -9.30 1.75 -8.02
CA LEU A 168 -9.75 0.91 -9.14
C LEU A 168 -10.50 -0.34 -8.68
N SER A 169 -10.06 -0.97 -7.58
CA SER A 169 -10.73 -2.16 -7.07
C SER A 169 -12.13 -1.83 -6.52
N TYR A 170 -12.30 -0.69 -5.85
CA TYR A 170 -13.60 -0.27 -5.35
C TYR A 170 -14.52 0.10 -6.51
N LEU A 171 -14.02 0.86 -7.48
CA LEU A 171 -14.79 1.27 -8.65
C LEU A 171 -15.28 0.09 -9.49
N LYS A 172 -14.44 -0.94 -9.68
CA LYS A 172 -14.85 -2.17 -10.38
C LYS A 172 -15.97 -2.90 -9.65
N ASP A 173 -15.91 -2.92 -8.32
CA ASP A 173 -16.88 -3.63 -7.50
C ASP A 173 -18.22 -2.89 -7.42
N ILE A 174 -18.16 -1.57 -7.27
CA ILE A 174 -19.34 -0.71 -7.29
C ILE A 174 -19.97 -0.65 -8.67
N ALA A 175 -19.19 -0.73 -9.75
CA ALA A 175 -19.76 -0.80 -11.09
C ALA A 175 -20.63 -2.05 -11.29
N VAL A 176 -20.27 -3.19 -10.67
CA VAL A 176 -21.13 -4.40 -10.67
C VAL A 176 -22.42 -4.13 -9.90
N LEU A 177 -22.34 -3.54 -8.71
CA LEU A 177 -23.51 -3.17 -7.92
C LEU A 177 -24.47 -2.23 -8.69
N ILE A 178 -23.92 -1.19 -9.33
CA ILE A 178 -24.71 -0.22 -10.10
C ILE A 178 -25.43 -0.91 -11.28
N LYS A 179 -24.77 -1.84 -11.96
CA LYS A 179 -25.40 -2.61 -13.03
C LYS A 179 -26.52 -3.51 -12.53
N ASP A 180 -26.28 -4.22 -11.44
CA ASP A 180 -27.17 -5.26 -10.96
C ASP A 180 -28.43 -4.67 -10.29
N VAL A 181 -28.29 -3.53 -9.59
CA VAL A 181 -29.37 -2.92 -8.78
C VAL A 181 -29.98 -1.69 -9.45
N TYR A 182 -29.17 -0.88 -10.12
CA TYR A 182 -29.57 0.41 -10.71
C TYR A 182 -29.54 0.38 -12.25
N HIS A 183 -29.45 -0.81 -12.85
CA HIS A 183 -29.43 -1.02 -14.30
C HIS A 183 -28.37 -0.20 -15.06
N GLY A 184 -27.27 0.19 -14.40
CA GLY A 184 -26.20 0.99 -14.99
C GLY A 184 -26.30 2.50 -14.72
N CYS A 185 -27.42 2.99 -14.19
CA CYS A 185 -27.67 4.40 -13.89
C CYS A 185 -26.83 4.86 -12.67
N VAL A 186 -25.79 5.66 -12.93
CA VAL A 186 -24.87 6.14 -11.87
C VAL A 186 -25.50 7.29 -11.10
N SER A 187 -26.26 8.14 -11.77
CA SER A 187 -26.93 9.29 -11.15
C SER A 187 -27.95 8.84 -10.10
N GLU A 188 -28.73 7.79 -10.35
CA GLU A 188 -29.67 7.19 -9.39
C GLU A 188 -28.92 6.61 -8.18
N PHE A 189 -27.87 5.83 -8.39
CA PHE A 189 -27.02 5.32 -7.31
C PHE A 189 -26.46 6.45 -6.41
N LEU A 190 -26.10 7.59 -7.00
CA LEU A 190 -25.53 8.73 -6.27
C LEU A 190 -26.58 9.60 -5.54
N GLN A 191 -27.89 9.37 -5.74
CA GLN A 191 -28.95 10.10 -5.03
C GLN A 191 -29.13 9.62 -3.58
N ASP A 192 -28.77 8.37 -3.28
CA ASP A 192 -28.96 7.77 -1.94
C ASP A 192 -28.03 8.36 -0.87
N GLU A 193 -27.12 9.28 -1.24
CA GLU A 193 -26.10 9.98 -0.43
C GLU A 193 -25.23 9.10 0.49
N ASN A 194 -25.35 7.78 0.38
CA ASN A 194 -24.68 6.80 1.21
C ASN A 194 -23.57 6.09 0.43
N ILE A 195 -22.40 5.99 1.05
CA ILE A 195 -21.30 5.17 0.52
C ILE A 195 -21.69 3.70 0.72
N ALA A 196 -21.96 2.99 -0.37
CA ALA A 196 -22.19 1.56 -0.35
C ALA A 196 -20.87 0.81 -0.07
N ILE A 197 -20.88 -0.06 0.95
CA ILE A 197 -19.77 -0.95 1.31
C ILE A 197 -20.18 -2.39 0.96
N THR A 198 -19.70 -2.87 -0.18
CA THR A 198 -19.91 -4.26 -0.62
C THR A 198 -19.14 -5.25 0.26
N ALA A 199 -19.45 -6.54 0.14
CA ALA A 199 -18.72 -7.61 0.84
C ALA A 199 -17.20 -7.59 0.53
N LYS A 200 -16.82 -7.35 -0.73
CA LYS A 200 -15.42 -7.34 -1.15
C LYS A 200 -14.66 -6.10 -0.66
N ILE A 201 -15.30 -4.92 -0.65
CA ILE A 201 -14.71 -3.73 -0.01
C ILE A 201 -14.55 -3.98 1.49
N LYS A 202 -15.56 -4.57 2.14
CA LYS A 202 -15.54 -4.93 3.56
C LYS A 202 -14.36 -5.86 3.89
N GLU A 203 -14.15 -6.91 3.11
CA GLU A 203 -13.02 -7.83 3.27
C GLU A 203 -11.68 -7.09 3.13
N SER A 204 -11.53 -6.25 2.11
CA SER A 204 -10.31 -5.46 1.93
C SER A 204 -10.03 -4.55 3.13
N LEU A 205 -11.04 -3.87 3.68
CA LEU A 205 -10.88 -2.98 4.82
C LEU A 205 -10.63 -3.76 6.12
N ALA A 206 -11.25 -4.93 6.29
CA ALA A 206 -11.00 -5.82 7.41
C ALA A 206 -9.52 -6.25 7.48
N THR A 207 -8.87 -6.51 6.33
CA THR A 207 -7.43 -6.80 6.31
C THR A 207 -6.58 -5.63 6.81
N ILE A 208 -7.00 -4.39 6.55
CA ILE A 208 -6.30 -3.19 7.07
C ILE A 208 -6.47 -3.13 8.59
N ILE A 209 -7.70 -3.26 9.10
CA ILE A 209 -8.00 -3.21 10.54
C ILE A 209 -7.24 -4.27 11.33
N LYS A 210 -7.14 -5.49 10.80
CA LYS A 210 -6.41 -6.58 11.45
C LYS A 210 -4.96 -6.21 11.74
N ARG A 211 -4.35 -5.39 10.87
CA ARG A 211 -2.95 -4.97 10.98
C ARG A 211 -2.74 -3.81 11.96
N LEU A 212 -3.78 -3.05 12.29
CA LEU A 212 -3.65 -1.86 13.14
C LEU A 212 -3.36 -2.23 14.59
N SER A 213 -2.50 -1.45 15.22
CA SER A 213 -2.25 -1.52 16.66
C SER A 213 -3.45 -1.02 17.48
N PRO A 214 -3.52 -1.35 18.78
CA PRO A 214 -4.55 -0.82 19.67
C PRO A 214 -4.61 0.72 19.69
N ILE A 215 -3.44 1.38 19.64
CA ILE A 215 -3.34 2.84 19.62
C ILE A 215 -3.90 3.40 18.31
N GLU A 216 -3.56 2.77 17.18
CA GLU A 216 -4.09 3.16 15.87
C GLU A 216 -5.61 3.02 15.81
N LYS A 217 -6.15 1.93 16.36
CA LYS A 217 -7.61 1.67 16.42
C LYS A 217 -8.34 2.77 17.20
N GLN A 218 -7.83 3.19 18.35
CA GLN A 218 -8.43 4.29 19.11
C GLN A 218 -8.45 5.60 18.31
N ILE A 219 -7.35 5.92 17.61
CA ILE A 219 -7.26 7.15 16.81
C ILE A 219 -8.26 7.12 15.64
N ILE A 220 -8.37 6.01 14.90
CA ILE A 220 -9.32 5.92 13.78
C ILE A 220 -10.77 5.91 14.25
N GLN A 221 -11.06 5.34 15.43
CA GLN A 221 -12.38 5.42 16.06
C GLN A 221 -12.76 6.87 16.34
N ALA A 222 -11.89 7.62 17.02
CA ALA A 222 -12.11 9.02 17.32
C ALA A 222 -12.34 9.85 16.05
N LEU A 223 -11.47 9.68 15.04
CA LEU A 223 -11.64 10.35 13.74
C LEU A 223 -12.92 9.94 13.01
N SER A 224 -13.36 8.69 13.16
CA SER A 224 -14.57 8.22 12.49
C SER A 224 -15.85 8.89 13.01
N ASN A 225 -15.86 9.24 14.30
CA ASN A 225 -16.99 9.89 14.96
C ASN A 225 -17.12 11.38 14.66
N LEU A 226 -16.05 12.02 14.21
CA LEU A 226 -16.07 13.45 13.84
C LEU A 226 -16.70 13.62 12.47
N GLU A 227 -17.52 14.66 12.25
CA GLU A 227 -18.10 14.92 10.93
C GLU A 227 -17.17 15.72 10.01
N LYS A 228 -16.24 16.48 10.59
CA LYS A 228 -15.33 17.39 9.89
C LYS A 228 -13.88 16.99 10.07
N ASP A 229 -13.01 17.60 9.28
CA ASP A 229 -11.57 17.53 9.47
C ASP A 229 -11.19 18.06 10.85
N CYS A 230 -10.19 17.45 11.48
CA CYS A 230 -9.90 17.65 12.90
C CYS A 230 -8.45 18.10 13.11
N SER A 231 -8.23 19.12 13.93
CA SER A 231 -6.88 19.55 14.30
C SER A 231 -6.17 18.49 15.16
N ARG A 232 -4.84 18.57 15.23
CA ARG A 232 -4.05 17.73 16.14
C ARG A 232 -4.53 17.85 17.60
N ASN A 233 -4.84 19.07 18.04
CA ASN A 233 -5.16 19.37 19.43
C ASN A 233 -6.54 18.85 19.81
N GLU A 234 -7.54 19.04 18.95
CA GLU A 234 -8.89 18.50 19.13
C GLU A 234 -8.85 16.98 19.19
N LEU A 235 -8.19 16.34 18.22
CA LEU A 235 -8.07 14.88 18.20
C LEU A 235 -7.37 14.37 19.46
N LYS A 236 -6.28 15.01 19.88
CA LYS A 236 -5.57 14.64 21.10
C LYS A 236 -6.44 14.74 22.35
N SER A 237 -7.26 15.79 22.45
CA SER A 237 -8.16 16.01 23.60
C SER A 237 -9.30 15.00 23.68
N SER A 238 -9.67 14.39 22.55
CA SER A 238 -10.73 13.36 22.46
C SER A 238 -10.26 11.95 22.84
N LEU A 239 -8.96 11.75 23.10
CA LEU A 239 -8.34 10.45 23.28
C LEU A 239 -7.66 10.33 24.64
N ASP A 240 -7.91 9.22 25.34
CA ASP A 240 -7.19 8.85 26.57
C ASP A 240 -5.85 8.16 26.23
N LEU A 241 -4.95 8.91 25.59
CA LEU A 241 -3.61 8.45 25.23
C LEU A 241 -2.55 9.31 25.91
N SER A 242 -1.35 8.77 26.13
CA SER A 242 -0.18 9.59 26.44
C SER A 242 0.20 10.47 25.24
N GLY A 243 0.98 11.54 25.47
CA GLY A 243 1.51 12.38 24.39
C GLY A 243 2.31 11.56 23.36
N ASP A 244 3.15 10.66 23.86
CA ASP A 244 4.02 9.81 23.04
C ASP A 244 3.23 8.79 22.24
N ASP A 245 2.25 8.11 22.84
CA ASP A 245 1.43 7.11 22.15
C ASP A 245 0.59 7.74 21.05
N PHE A 246 0.04 8.93 21.30
CA PHE A 246 -0.67 9.68 20.27
C PHE A 246 0.22 10.02 19.07
N ILE A 247 1.45 10.50 19.32
CA ILE A 247 2.41 10.80 18.25
C ILE A 247 2.77 9.52 17.47
N LYS A 248 3.08 8.43 18.17
CA LYS A 248 3.41 7.13 17.56
C LYS A 248 2.25 6.60 16.71
N GLY A 249 1.02 6.66 17.23
CA GLY A 249 -0.18 6.22 16.52
C GLY A 249 -0.47 7.06 15.28
N LEU A 250 -0.40 8.39 15.38
CA LEU A 250 -0.55 9.27 14.21
C LEU A 250 0.52 9.03 13.15
N GLN A 251 1.78 8.92 13.54
CA GLN A 251 2.86 8.60 12.62
C GLN A 251 2.62 7.26 11.93
N SER A 252 2.25 6.24 12.71
CA SER A 252 1.96 4.90 12.21
C SER A 252 0.85 4.88 11.16
N LEU A 253 -0.28 5.54 11.43
CA LEU A 253 -1.39 5.66 10.47
C LEU A 253 -0.99 6.42 9.20
N GLN A 254 -0.09 7.42 9.30
CA GLN A 254 0.48 8.09 8.12
C GLN A 254 1.36 7.14 7.31
N LYS A 255 2.18 6.29 7.96
CA LYS A 255 2.99 5.28 7.26
C LYS A 255 2.12 4.29 6.50
N ARG A 256 0.88 4.05 6.94
CA ARG A 256 -0.12 3.19 6.30
C ARG A 256 -0.98 3.89 5.25
N TYR A 257 -0.80 5.19 5.04
CA TYR A 257 -1.61 6.00 4.13
C TYR A 257 -3.11 5.95 4.45
N LEU A 258 -3.46 5.92 5.74
CA LEU A 258 -4.85 5.91 6.21
C LEU A 258 -5.35 7.27 6.68
N LEU A 259 -4.43 8.24 6.81
CA LEU A 259 -4.74 9.61 7.19
C LEU A 259 -4.55 10.54 5.99
N THR A 260 -5.59 11.33 5.72
CA THR A 260 -5.50 12.51 4.86
C THR A 260 -5.04 13.68 5.71
N LYS A 261 -4.07 14.44 5.21
CA LYS A 261 -3.63 15.71 5.79
C LYS A 261 -4.09 16.85 4.91
N ILE A 262 -4.74 17.84 5.50
CA ILE A 262 -5.13 19.06 4.82
C ILE A 262 -4.35 20.19 5.49
N GLN A 263 -3.60 20.94 4.70
CA GLN A 263 -2.79 22.05 5.18
C GLN A 263 -3.54 23.36 4.93
N GLU A 264 -4.06 23.94 6.01
CA GLU A 264 -4.70 25.26 6.02
C GLU A 264 -3.88 26.20 6.92
N SER A 265 -4.55 27.00 7.78
CA SER A 265 -3.89 27.72 8.87
C SER A 265 -3.29 26.78 9.91
N GLU A 266 -3.81 25.55 10.02
CA GLU A 266 -3.25 24.46 10.79
C GLU A 266 -3.34 23.13 10.00
N ILE A 267 -2.67 22.09 10.51
CA ILE A 267 -2.74 20.75 9.91
C ILE A 267 -3.98 20.04 10.44
N LEU A 268 -4.91 19.74 9.53
CA LEU A 268 -6.11 18.98 9.82
C LEU A 268 -5.96 17.53 9.34
N PHE A 269 -6.58 16.61 10.08
CA PHE A 269 -6.57 15.18 9.83
C PHE A 269 -7.98 14.69 9.52
N ASN A 270 -8.09 13.77 8.58
CA ASN A 270 -9.31 13.02 8.33
C ASN A 270 -9.00 11.60 7.85
N LEU A 271 -10.02 10.75 7.87
CA LEU A 271 -9.99 9.43 7.26
C LEU A 271 -10.62 9.49 5.87
N SER A 272 -10.22 8.54 5.05
CA SER A 272 -10.92 8.09 3.85
C SER A 272 -12.44 7.98 4.10
N PRO A 273 -13.34 8.56 3.27
CA PRO A 273 -14.78 8.44 3.45
C PRO A 273 -15.28 6.99 3.47
N VAL A 274 -14.72 6.15 2.59
CA VAL A 274 -15.03 4.71 2.51
C VAL A 274 -14.60 4.00 3.80
N PHE A 275 -13.40 4.32 4.30
CA PHE A 275 -12.90 3.73 5.54
C PHE A 275 -13.69 4.20 6.77
N LYS A 276 -14.05 5.48 6.81
CA LYS A 276 -14.88 6.08 7.85
C LYS A 276 -16.27 5.44 7.92
N LYS A 277 -16.91 5.23 6.76
CA LYS A 277 -18.18 4.52 6.65
C LYS A 277 -18.06 3.09 7.20
N TYR A 278 -17.02 2.36 6.79
CA TYR A 278 -16.77 1.02 7.29
C TYR A 278 -16.60 0.95 8.81
N ILE A 279 -15.84 1.87 9.42
CA ILE A 279 -15.65 1.90 10.88
C ILE A 279 -17.00 2.14 11.59
N LYS A 280 -17.79 3.11 11.12
CA LYS A 280 -19.13 3.39 11.66
C LYS A 280 -20.07 2.18 11.56
N ASP A 281 -20.05 1.48 10.42
CA ASP A 281 -20.93 0.32 10.18
C ASP A 281 -20.52 -0.92 10.99
N THR A 282 -19.25 -1.03 11.38
CA THR A 282 -18.73 -2.20 12.10
C THR A 282 -18.56 -1.98 13.60
N GLY A 283 -18.62 -0.72 14.07
CA GLY A 283 -18.44 -0.38 15.48
C GLY A 283 -17.09 -0.80 16.05
N ILE A 284 -16.08 -0.96 15.17
CA ILE A 284 -14.74 -1.40 15.55
C ILE A 284 -14.07 -0.37 16.42
#